data_AF-A0A024G6P8-F1
#
_entry.id   AF-A0A024G6P8-F1
#
_cell.length_a   1.000
_cell.length_b   1.000
_cell.length_c   1.000
_cell.angle_alpha   90.00
_cell.angle_beta   90.00
_cell.angle_gamma   90.00
#
_symmetry.space_group_name_H-M   'P 1'
#
loop_
_entity.id
_entity.type
_entity.pdbx_description
1 polymer ?
#
loop_
_entity_poly.entity_id
_entity_poly.type
_entity_poly.pdbx_seq_one_letter_code
_entity_poly.pdbx_strand_id
1 'polypeptide(L)'
;MLSTDHLCVGRRCEVLTTKPSKSRLRASIRRFGVIAYTGPVACLPEGVWIGVRLDQASGRNDGTAQGIRYFDCRECHGIFVRPENIRFIEDDNTPTSSSKRCNSQVATDTTQSKPESRAGCAQEFWKEFSAKEMKIRQNIDICIEKSGSNQATFENLMSLVADMKETAARAASLYLSLYDIRQTNLILSRITELIEKARAIFAPRKQFTFRTARRKRMERIADKESTTKAENATNANFQAPDSGNDLKCFANENELTISDKQDEIIVLDEFTFSLQKDSENPQGTSMMKDLNLMRLKNCTICITVETSAIRAHNLDNCRLLTGPVYGSIWLHQCHKSTFVIACRQLRVHWSVACTFLLRLGSHPIIENCTQMIFRPYTLHYEGLKEALQRIGLERENGFWAKVNDFNWHRSQQSPNWSLQWDTKQQKEVKELVPSSLTSRVSLR
;
A
#
# COMPACT_ATOMS: atom_id res chain seq x y z
N MET A 1 -38.27 19.53 -11.45
CA MET A 1 -37.00 19.98 -12.08
C MET A 1 -36.24 20.76 -11.01
N LEU A 2 -35.23 20.14 -10.40
CA LEU A 2 -34.37 20.83 -9.41
C LEU A 2 -33.39 21.71 -10.17
N SER A 3 -33.36 23.01 -9.83
CA SER A 3 -32.50 24.00 -10.49
C SER A 3 -31.02 23.65 -10.32
N THR A 4 -30.27 23.62 -11.42
CA THR A 4 -28.85 23.23 -11.50
C THR A 4 -27.88 24.36 -11.11
N ASP A 5 -28.38 25.52 -10.68
CA ASP A 5 -27.58 26.73 -10.40
C ASP A 5 -26.64 26.61 -9.18
N HIS A 6 -26.70 25.51 -8.43
CA HIS A 6 -25.84 25.27 -7.26
C HIS A 6 -24.64 24.35 -7.52
N LEU A 7 -24.55 23.72 -8.70
CA LEU A 7 -23.49 22.78 -9.10
C LEU A 7 -22.30 23.49 -9.76
N CYS A 8 -21.76 24.52 -9.11
CA CYS A 8 -20.61 25.24 -9.66
C CYS A 8 -19.31 24.44 -9.48
N VAL A 9 -18.58 24.26 -10.58
CA VAL A 9 -17.20 23.74 -10.57
C VAL A 9 -16.34 24.66 -9.69
N GLY A 10 -15.44 24.05 -8.90
CA GLY A 10 -14.56 24.74 -7.95
C GLY A 10 -15.07 24.76 -6.51
N ARG A 11 -16.32 24.36 -6.23
CA ARG A 11 -16.85 24.31 -4.86
C ARG A 11 -16.36 23.11 -4.06
N ARG A 12 -16.13 23.33 -2.76
CA ARG A 12 -15.86 22.29 -1.77
C ARG A 12 -17.10 21.44 -1.52
N CYS A 13 -16.89 20.13 -1.50
CA CYS A 13 -17.97 19.18 -1.26
C CYS A 13 -17.52 17.94 -0.48
N GLU A 14 -18.45 17.37 0.25
CA GLU A 14 -18.41 16.02 0.82
C GLU A 14 -19.21 15.08 -0.09
N VAL A 15 -18.61 13.92 -0.41
CA VAL A 15 -19.25 12.86 -1.19
C VAL A 15 -19.95 11.87 -0.27
N LEU A 16 -21.28 11.79 -0.37
CA LEU A 16 -22.13 10.91 0.42
C LEU A 16 -22.18 9.50 -0.20
N THR A 17 -22.00 8.46 0.61
CA THR A 17 -22.14 7.06 0.16
C THR A 17 -23.58 6.59 0.29
N THR A 18 -24.22 6.21 -0.83
CA THR A 18 -25.64 5.83 -0.90
C THR A 18 -26.01 4.45 -0.38
N LYS A 19 -25.06 3.64 0.11
CA LYS A 19 -25.37 2.28 0.58
C LYS A 19 -24.86 2.09 2.01
N PRO A 20 -25.76 1.83 2.99
CA PRO A 20 -25.33 1.33 4.28
C PRO A 20 -24.69 -0.04 4.05
N SER A 21 -23.37 -0.10 4.14
CA SER A 21 -22.64 -1.35 4.06
C SER A 21 -23.01 -2.19 5.29
N LYS A 22 -23.48 -3.44 5.09
CA LYS A 22 -23.71 -4.43 6.17
C LYS A 22 -22.43 -4.81 6.93
N SER A 23 -21.28 -4.25 6.56
CA SER A 23 -20.03 -4.32 7.30
C SER A 23 -19.95 -3.15 8.28
N ARG A 24 -20.08 -3.44 9.58
CA ARG A 24 -19.84 -2.49 10.69
C ARG A 24 -18.44 -1.85 10.68
N LEU A 25 -17.51 -2.30 9.83
CA LEU A 25 -16.16 -1.74 9.70
C LEU A 25 -15.98 -0.70 8.58
N ARG A 26 -16.96 -0.53 7.66
CA ARG A 26 -16.91 0.50 6.60
C ARG A 26 -17.89 1.65 6.85
N ALA A 27 -18.30 1.84 8.09
CA ALA A 27 -19.00 3.04 8.50
C ALA A 27 -17.99 4.21 8.55
N SER A 28 -18.26 5.25 7.75
CA SER A 28 -17.75 6.61 7.94
C SER A 28 -16.27 6.91 7.60
N ILE A 29 -15.81 6.62 6.38
CA ILE A 29 -14.73 7.45 5.79
C ILE A 29 -15.41 8.57 5.01
N ARG A 30 -15.42 9.78 5.59
CA ARG A 30 -15.91 10.99 4.92
C ARG A 30 -14.93 11.34 3.79
N ARG A 31 -15.43 11.49 2.57
CA ARG A 31 -14.62 11.82 1.40
C ARG A 31 -14.88 13.27 1.02
N PHE A 32 -13.85 14.09 1.14
CA PHE A 32 -13.88 15.51 0.82
C PHE A 32 -13.14 15.78 -0.48
N GLY A 33 -13.60 16.78 -1.21
CA GLY A 33 -12.97 17.18 -2.46
C GLY A 33 -13.52 18.49 -3.01
N VAL A 34 -13.20 18.75 -4.26
CA VAL A 34 -13.63 19.91 -5.02
C VAL A 34 -14.34 19.43 -6.28
N ILE A 35 -15.49 20.01 -6.60
CA ILE A 35 -16.19 19.73 -7.85
C ILE A 35 -15.29 20.18 -9.01
N ALA A 36 -14.94 19.26 -9.89
CA ALA A 36 -14.05 19.49 -11.02
C ALA A 36 -14.76 19.37 -12.37
N TYR A 37 -15.94 18.74 -12.40
CA TYR A 37 -16.75 18.60 -13.61
C TYR A 37 -18.23 18.47 -13.26
N THR A 38 -19.10 19.04 -14.08
CA THR A 38 -20.56 18.87 -14.00
C THR A 38 -21.14 18.69 -15.39
N GLY A 39 -21.76 17.53 -15.66
CA GLY A 39 -22.27 17.23 -16.99
C GLY A 39 -22.48 15.74 -17.25
N PRO A 40 -22.92 15.36 -18.46
CA PRO A 40 -23.02 13.96 -18.88
C PRO A 40 -21.64 13.30 -18.99
N VAL A 41 -21.56 11.99 -18.82
CA VAL A 41 -20.33 11.19 -18.94
C VAL A 41 -20.62 9.98 -19.83
N ALA A 42 -19.88 9.86 -20.94
CA ALA A 42 -20.15 8.95 -22.06
C ALA A 42 -20.29 7.46 -21.67
N CYS A 43 -19.67 7.03 -20.56
CA CYS A 43 -19.67 5.65 -20.10
C CYS A 43 -20.59 5.37 -18.92
N LEU A 44 -21.31 6.38 -18.44
CA LEU A 44 -22.18 6.29 -17.28
C LEU A 44 -23.65 6.40 -17.70
N PRO A 45 -24.58 5.89 -16.88
CA PRO A 45 -26.01 6.03 -17.14
C PRO A 45 -26.41 7.48 -17.45
N GLU A 46 -27.41 7.63 -18.31
CA GLU A 46 -27.90 8.93 -18.79
C GLU A 46 -28.19 9.91 -17.64
N GLY A 47 -27.96 11.19 -17.89
CA GLY A 47 -28.18 12.29 -16.94
C GLY A 47 -26.88 12.94 -16.44
N VAL A 48 -27.04 13.92 -15.55
CA VAL A 48 -25.93 14.74 -15.03
C VAL A 48 -25.11 13.95 -14.01
N TRP A 49 -23.79 14.08 -14.11
CA TRP A 49 -22.79 13.56 -13.19
C TRP A 49 -21.92 14.70 -12.68
N ILE A 50 -21.44 14.56 -11.45
CA ILE A 50 -20.48 15.45 -10.82
C ILE A 50 -19.16 14.69 -10.72
N GLY A 51 -18.15 15.19 -11.43
CA GLY A 51 -16.76 14.79 -11.21
C GLY A 51 -16.19 15.56 -10.04
N VAL A 52 -15.71 14.86 -9.02
CA VAL A 52 -15.06 15.43 -7.84
C VAL A 52 -13.61 15.01 -7.81
N ARG A 53 -12.73 16.00 -7.64
CA ARG A 53 -11.32 15.80 -7.29
C ARG A 53 -11.21 15.73 -5.77
N LEU A 54 -10.97 14.54 -5.26
CA LEU A 54 -10.83 14.23 -3.84
C LEU A 54 -9.47 14.67 -3.30
N ASP A 55 -9.45 15.04 -2.02
CA ASP A 55 -8.22 15.44 -1.32
C ASP A 55 -7.28 14.25 -1.10
N GLN A 56 -7.85 13.05 -0.92
CA GLN A 56 -7.15 11.80 -0.67
C GLN A 56 -7.39 10.81 -1.80
N ALA A 57 -6.46 9.87 -1.98
CA ALA A 57 -6.52 8.76 -2.93
C ALA A 57 -7.61 7.72 -2.56
N SER A 58 -8.86 8.16 -2.56
CA SER A 58 -10.06 7.41 -2.15
C SER A 58 -11.14 7.40 -3.25
N GLY A 59 -10.77 7.88 -4.43
CA GLY A 59 -11.55 7.89 -5.66
C GLY A 59 -11.40 6.59 -6.45
N ARG A 60 -11.86 6.63 -7.69
CA ARG A 60 -11.93 5.47 -8.59
C ARG A 60 -11.26 5.71 -9.94
N ASN A 61 -10.87 6.95 -10.24
CA ASN A 61 -10.25 7.34 -11.49
C ASN A 61 -9.29 8.51 -11.27
N ASP A 62 -8.64 8.95 -12.33
CA ASP A 62 -7.75 10.12 -12.44
C ASP A 62 -8.45 11.32 -13.12
N GLY A 63 -9.79 11.32 -13.13
CA GLY A 63 -10.62 12.28 -13.86
C GLY A 63 -10.93 11.89 -15.30
N THR A 64 -10.54 10.68 -15.71
CA THR A 64 -10.97 10.05 -16.96
C THR A 64 -12.10 9.04 -16.77
N ALA A 65 -12.88 8.82 -17.83
CA ALA A 65 -13.88 7.77 -17.91
C ALA A 65 -13.90 7.20 -19.34
N GLN A 66 -13.61 5.89 -19.49
CA GLN A 66 -13.41 5.21 -20.77
C GLN A 66 -12.45 5.93 -21.73
N GLY A 67 -11.32 6.42 -21.20
CA GLY A 67 -10.29 7.12 -22.00
C GLY A 67 -10.62 8.58 -22.35
N ILE A 68 -11.84 9.06 -22.05
CA ILE A 68 -12.21 10.47 -22.19
C ILE A 68 -11.89 11.20 -20.88
N ARG A 69 -11.12 12.29 -20.95
CA ARG A 69 -10.73 13.12 -19.80
C ARG A 69 -11.78 14.21 -19.56
N TYR A 70 -12.34 14.24 -18.35
CA TYR A 70 -13.34 15.24 -17.94
C TYR A 70 -12.75 16.29 -17.01
N PHE A 71 -11.77 15.92 -16.17
CA PHE A 71 -11.03 16.82 -15.32
C PHE A 71 -9.65 16.24 -14.98
N ASP A 72 -8.74 17.08 -14.47
CA ASP A 72 -7.40 16.65 -14.08
C ASP A 72 -7.28 16.38 -12.58
N CYS A 73 -6.90 15.16 -12.23
CA CYS A 73 -6.44 14.82 -10.89
C CYS A 73 -5.43 13.66 -10.91
N ARG A 74 -4.80 13.42 -9.74
CA ARG A 74 -3.90 12.28 -9.55
C ARG A 74 -4.69 10.97 -9.59
N GLU A 75 -4.01 9.87 -9.88
CA GLU A 75 -4.63 8.54 -9.87
C GLU A 75 -5.31 8.26 -8.53
N CYS A 76 -6.50 7.65 -8.57
CA CYS A 76 -7.36 7.44 -7.39
C CYS A 76 -7.86 8.71 -6.69
N HIS A 77 -7.72 9.91 -7.25
CA HIS A 77 -8.31 11.14 -6.68
C HIS A 77 -9.61 11.57 -7.38
N GLY A 78 -9.99 10.98 -8.50
CA GLY A 78 -11.22 11.33 -9.21
C GLY A 78 -12.37 10.39 -8.86
N ILE A 79 -13.58 10.95 -8.72
CA ILE A 79 -14.81 10.18 -8.57
C ILE A 79 -15.96 10.86 -9.32
N PHE A 80 -16.80 10.08 -9.99
CA PHE A 80 -18.07 10.56 -10.54
C PHE A 80 -19.22 10.12 -9.64
N VAL A 81 -20.05 11.07 -9.23
CA VAL A 81 -21.24 10.82 -8.41
C VAL A 81 -22.46 11.57 -8.94
N ARG A 82 -23.65 11.11 -8.55
CA ARG A 82 -24.89 11.83 -8.84
C ARG A 82 -25.00 13.09 -7.98
N PRO A 83 -25.67 14.15 -8.46
CA PRO A 83 -25.89 15.39 -7.71
C PRO A 83 -26.45 15.20 -6.29
N GLU A 84 -27.37 14.26 -6.12
CA GLU A 84 -27.96 13.87 -4.83
C GLU A 84 -26.95 13.36 -3.78
N ASN A 85 -25.74 13.00 -4.21
CA ASN A 85 -24.70 12.42 -3.36
C ASN A 85 -23.59 13.42 -3.02
N ILE A 86 -23.87 14.71 -3.20
CA ILE A 86 -22.97 15.79 -2.85
C ILE A 86 -23.60 16.64 -1.76
N ARG A 87 -22.85 16.81 -0.66
CA ARG A 87 -23.11 17.84 0.34
C ARG A 87 -22.07 18.95 0.16
N PHE A 88 -22.51 20.18 -0.02
CA PHE A 88 -21.61 21.32 -0.07
C PHE A 88 -21.09 21.64 1.33
N ILE A 89 -19.83 22.04 1.40
CA ILE A 89 -19.24 22.58 2.62
C ILE A 89 -19.25 24.09 2.40
N GLU A 90 -20.07 24.79 3.18
CA GLU A 90 -20.04 26.24 3.24
C GLU A 90 -18.78 26.65 3.99
N ASP A 91 -17.97 27.50 3.38
CA ASP A 91 -16.89 28.18 4.10
C ASP A 91 -17.56 29.22 4.99
N ASP A 92 -17.48 29.05 6.33
CA ASP A 92 -17.89 30.04 7.34
C ASP A 92 -16.96 31.27 7.31
N ASN A 93 -16.93 31.95 6.17
CA ASN A 93 -16.30 33.25 5.96
C ASN A 93 -17.09 34.05 4.93
N THR A 94 -18.37 34.31 5.23
CA THR A 94 -18.99 35.58 4.83
C THR A 94 -19.92 36.06 5.94
N PRO A 95 -19.74 37.30 6.43
CA PRO A 95 -20.68 37.93 7.34
C PRO A 95 -22.00 38.19 6.62
N THR A 96 -23.10 37.86 7.30
CA THR A 96 -24.48 38.17 6.91
C THR A 96 -24.66 39.65 6.57
N SER A 97 -25.17 39.99 5.39
CA SER A 97 -26.30 40.94 5.23
C SER A 97 -26.69 41.20 3.76
N SER A 98 -27.98 40.99 3.50
CA SER A 98 -28.90 41.75 2.64
C SER A 98 -28.36 42.67 1.52
N SER A 99 -28.86 42.41 0.31
CA SER A 99 -29.48 43.39 -0.60
C SER A 99 -28.80 44.75 -0.81
N LYS A 100 -28.17 44.96 -1.98
CA LYS A 100 -28.58 45.93 -3.03
C LYS A 100 -27.42 46.31 -3.97
N ARG A 101 -27.77 46.27 -5.27
CA ARG A 101 -27.35 47.11 -6.40
C ARG A 101 -25.87 47.18 -6.85
N CYS A 102 -25.73 46.94 -8.16
CA CYS A 102 -24.67 47.44 -9.04
C CYS A 102 -24.35 48.92 -8.82
N ASN A 103 -23.08 49.31 -8.96
CA ASN A 103 -22.70 50.22 -10.04
C ASN A 103 -21.20 50.21 -10.37
N SER A 104 -20.97 50.64 -11.59
CA SER A 104 -19.76 50.72 -12.42
C SER A 104 -18.68 51.72 -11.99
N GLN A 105 -17.45 51.43 -12.47
CA GLN A 105 -16.33 52.33 -12.82
C GLN A 105 -15.63 53.11 -11.70
N VAL A 106 -14.30 52.95 -11.59
CA VAL A 106 -13.29 53.96 -12.01
C VAL A 106 -11.91 53.26 -12.03
N ALA A 107 -11.18 53.44 -13.12
CA ALA A 107 -9.77 53.08 -13.26
C ALA A 107 -8.89 54.18 -12.66
N THR A 108 -7.87 53.82 -11.89
CA THR A 108 -6.64 54.61 -11.76
C THR A 108 -5.43 53.70 -11.73
N ASP A 109 -4.55 53.98 -12.66
CA ASP A 109 -3.31 53.30 -13.00
C ASP A 109 -2.21 53.71 -12.01
N THR A 110 -1.55 52.75 -11.36
CA THR A 110 -0.20 52.93 -10.79
C THR A 110 0.48 51.56 -10.70
N THR A 111 1.46 51.39 -11.57
CA THR A 111 2.57 50.42 -11.57
C THR A 111 2.90 49.76 -10.22
N GLN A 112 2.67 48.45 -10.11
CA GLN A 112 3.64 47.42 -9.68
C GLN A 112 3.00 46.02 -9.78
N SER A 113 3.85 45.02 -10.05
CA SER A 113 3.62 43.60 -10.34
C SER A 113 2.34 42.93 -9.82
N LYS A 114 1.70 42.18 -10.74
CA LYS A 114 0.63 41.17 -10.57
C LYS A 114 0.45 40.64 -9.13
N PRO A 115 -0.80 40.50 -8.63
CA PRO A 115 -1.05 39.73 -7.42
C PRO A 115 -0.76 38.25 -7.74
N GLU A 116 0.35 37.74 -7.21
CA GLU A 116 0.65 36.32 -7.26
C GLU A 116 -0.51 35.56 -6.62
N SER A 117 -1.07 34.62 -7.37
CA SER A 117 -2.10 33.74 -6.81
C SER A 117 -1.51 33.03 -5.59
N ARG A 118 -2.33 32.79 -4.55
CA ARG A 118 -1.92 32.04 -3.34
C ARG A 118 -1.25 30.69 -3.67
N ALA A 119 -1.57 30.11 -4.84
CA ALA A 119 -0.94 28.91 -5.38
C ALA A 119 0.50 29.16 -5.89
N GLY A 120 0.77 30.31 -6.49
CA GLY A 120 2.11 30.73 -6.91
C GLY A 120 3.07 30.89 -5.74
N CYS A 121 2.64 31.60 -4.68
CA CYS A 121 3.45 31.77 -3.47
C CYS A 121 3.75 30.44 -2.77
N ALA A 122 2.79 29.51 -2.74
CA ALA A 122 3.00 28.17 -2.20
C ALA A 122 3.96 27.32 -3.06
N GLN A 123 3.91 27.45 -4.39
CA GLN A 123 4.81 26.75 -5.29
C GLN A 123 6.26 27.24 -5.18
N GLU A 124 6.45 28.55 -5.05
CA GLU A 124 7.76 29.15 -4.84
C GLU A 124 8.35 28.78 -3.48
N PHE A 125 7.51 28.77 -2.43
CA PHE A 125 7.87 28.23 -1.12
C PHE A 125 8.38 26.79 -1.21
N TRP A 126 7.65 25.89 -1.88
CA TRP A 126 8.06 24.49 -2.01
C TRP A 126 9.37 24.33 -2.81
N LYS A 127 9.58 25.17 -3.83
CA LYS A 127 10.83 25.19 -4.60
C LYS A 127 12.02 25.57 -3.72
N GLU A 128 11.90 26.62 -2.91
CA GLU A 128 12.95 27.04 -1.97
C GLU A 128 13.15 26.01 -0.85
N PHE A 129 12.05 25.50 -0.28
CA PHE A 129 12.06 24.54 0.83
C PHE A 129 12.73 23.22 0.43
N SER A 130 12.39 22.66 -0.73
CA SER A 130 13.02 21.43 -1.24
C SER A 130 14.49 21.64 -1.62
N ALA A 131 14.87 22.82 -2.10
CA ALA A 131 16.28 23.14 -2.37
C ALA A 131 17.12 23.19 -1.08
N LYS A 132 16.59 23.81 0.00
CA LYS A 132 17.24 23.82 1.31
C LYS A 132 17.31 22.40 1.92
N GLU A 133 16.26 21.60 1.81
CA GLU A 133 16.27 20.18 2.22
C GLU A 133 17.37 19.39 1.51
N MET A 134 17.46 19.51 0.18
CA MET A 134 18.44 18.78 -0.62
C MET A 134 19.87 19.16 -0.22
N LYS A 135 20.12 20.46 0.03
CA LYS A 135 21.41 20.95 0.51
C LYS A 135 21.79 20.36 1.87
N ILE A 136 20.84 20.21 2.79
CA ILE A 136 21.11 19.58 4.10
C ILE A 136 21.46 18.10 3.91
N ARG A 137 20.70 17.36 3.10
CA ARG A 137 20.95 15.94 2.84
C ARG A 137 22.33 15.70 2.22
N GLN A 138 22.69 16.48 1.20
CA GLN A 138 24.01 16.40 0.57
C GLN A 138 25.15 16.67 1.56
N ASN A 139 24.99 17.63 2.48
CA ASN A 139 26.01 17.90 3.49
C ASN A 139 26.09 16.77 4.54
N ILE A 140 24.98 16.12 4.88
CA ILE A 140 24.98 14.94 5.76
C ILE A 140 25.72 13.78 5.08
N ASP A 141 25.49 13.54 3.80
CA ASP A 141 26.16 12.48 3.03
C ASP A 141 27.68 12.73 2.95
N ILE A 142 28.09 13.97 2.66
CA ILE A 142 29.51 14.38 2.68
C ILE A 142 30.14 14.19 4.07
N CYS A 143 29.39 14.45 5.14
CA CYS A 143 29.84 14.23 6.52
C CYS A 143 29.97 12.74 6.89
N ILE A 144 29.17 11.86 6.26
CA ILE A 144 29.28 10.40 6.44
C ILE A 144 30.49 9.85 5.69
N GLU A 145 30.75 10.34 4.47
CA GLU A 145 31.86 9.88 3.63
C GLU A 145 33.24 10.38 4.11
N LYS A 146 33.32 11.62 4.57
CA LYS A 146 34.55 12.19 5.13
C LYS A 146 34.55 11.96 6.64
N SER A 147 35.18 10.89 7.11
CA SER A 147 35.38 10.50 8.53
C SER A 147 36.14 11.54 9.38
N GLY A 148 35.65 12.77 9.44
CA GLY A 148 36.26 13.93 10.05
C GLY A 148 35.26 15.08 10.06
N SER A 149 34.14 14.89 10.75
CA SER A 149 33.18 15.98 10.93
C SER A 149 33.56 16.84 12.12
N ASN A 150 33.82 18.13 11.88
CA ASN A 150 34.00 19.12 12.92
C ASN A 150 32.64 19.41 13.57
N GLN A 151 32.56 19.47 14.89
CA GLN A 151 31.34 19.85 15.63
C GLN A 151 30.66 21.13 15.06
N ALA A 152 31.44 22.04 14.47
CA ALA A 152 30.98 23.24 13.77
C ALA A 152 30.12 22.97 12.51
N THR A 153 30.32 21.88 11.77
CA THR A 153 29.49 21.57 10.58
C THR A 153 28.09 21.13 10.99
N PHE A 154 27.97 20.34 12.06
CA PHE A 154 26.68 19.96 12.64
C PHE A 154 25.93 21.15 13.21
N GLU A 155 26.64 22.11 13.83
CA GLU A 155 26.06 23.37 14.30
C GLU A 155 25.52 24.22 13.13
N ASN A 156 26.26 24.29 12.01
CA ASN A 156 25.78 24.95 10.80
C ASN A 156 24.54 24.26 10.19
N LEU A 157 24.48 22.91 10.19
CA LEU A 157 23.31 22.17 9.70
C LEU A 157 22.08 22.39 10.59
N MET A 158 22.26 22.39 11.91
CA MET A 158 21.17 22.69 12.85
C MET A 158 20.67 24.14 12.71
N SER A 159 21.57 25.10 12.46
CA SER A 159 21.20 26.49 12.15
C SER A 159 20.39 26.57 10.85
N LEU A 160 20.75 25.81 9.81
CA LEU A 160 20.02 25.77 8.54
C LEU A 160 18.61 25.15 8.69
N VAL A 161 18.46 24.12 9.53
CA VAL A 161 17.15 23.55 9.88
C VAL A 161 16.29 24.56 10.66
N ALA A 162 16.90 25.37 11.53
CA ALA A 162 16.18 26.42 12.26
C ALA A 162 15.62 27.50 11.32
N ASP A 163 16.42 27.95 10.33
CA ASP A 163 15.95 28.87 9.26
C ASP A 163 14.80 28.25 8.43
N MET A 164 14.92 26.96 8.07
CA MET A 164 13.83 26.25 7.39
C MET A 164 12.56 26.16 8.22
N LYS A 165 12.67 26.00 9.55
CA LYS A 165 11.53 25.97 10.45
C LYS A 165 10.86 27.34 10.56
N GLU A 166 11.64 28.41 10.60
CA GLU A 166 11.11 29.77 10.66
C GLU A 166 10.41 30.18 9.35
N THR A 167 11.02 29.86 8.21
CA THR A 167 10.41 30.11 6.89
C THR A 167 9.12 29.30 6.70
N ALA A 168 9.08 28.04 7.15
CA ALA A 168 7.85 27.23 7.14
C ALA A 168 6.76 27.79 8.07
N ALA A 169 7.12 28.27 9.26
CA ALA A 169 6.16 28.89 10.19
C ALA A 169 5.60 30.21 9.64
N ARG A 170 6.44 31.04 9.02
CA ARG A 170 6.03 32.29 8.39
C ARG A 170 5.09 32.02 7.21
N ALA A 171 5.42 31.06 6.36
CA ALA A 171 4.57 30.66 5.25
C ALA A 171 3.25 30.06 5.73
N ALA A 172 3.27 29.25 6.81
CA ALA A 172 2.08 28.68 7.45
C ALA A 172 1.06 29.73 7.89
N SER A 173 1.53 30.86 8.43
CA SER A 173 0.66 31.96 8.84
C SER A 173 0.12 32.78 7.66
N LEU A 174 0.82 32.81 6.52
CA LEU A 174 0.48 33.68 5.40
C LEU A 174 -0.37 33.01 4.32
N TYR A 175 0.08 31.87 3.79
CA TYR A 175 -0.51 31.29 2.59
C TYR A 175 -0.52 29.76 2.54
N LEU A 176 0.28 29.08 3.36
CA LEU A 176 0.35 27.61 3.38
C LEU A 176 -0.95 26.98 3.89
N SER A 177 -1.34 25.84 3.31
CA SER A 177 -2.53 25.10 3.72
C SER A 177 -2.27 24.23 4.96
N LEU A 178 -3.30 23.83 5.71
CA LEU A 178 -3.15 22.90 6.85
C LEU A 178 -2.47 21.57 6.47
N TYR A 179 -2.61 21.13 5.21
CA TYR A 179 -1.90 19.97 4.68
C TYR A 179 -0.41 20.27 4.52
N ASP A 180 -0.06 21.38 3.86
CA ASP A 180 1.33 21.77 3.63
C ASP A 180 2.06 22.06 4.94
N ILE A 181 1.37 22.63 5.93
CA ILE A 181 1.89 22.83 7.29
C ILE A 181 2.24 21.47 7.94
N ARG A 182 1.41 20.45 7.75
CA ARG A 182 1.72 19.10 8.27
C ARG A 182 2.89 18.47 7.52
N GLN A 183 2.96 18.65 6.20
CA GLN A 183 4.07 18.11 5.39
C GLN A 183 5.41 18.78 5.73
N THR A 184 5.46 20.11 5.84
CA THR A 184 6.69 20.83 6.22
C THR A 184 7.19 20.40 7.59
N ASN A 185 6.31 20.26 8.58
CA ASN A 185 6.66 19.76 9.91
C ASN A 185 7.20 18.32 9.89
N LEU A 186 6.62 17.44 9.08
CA LEU A 186 7.09 16.05 8.95
C LEU A 186 8.51 15.99 8.35
N ILE A 187 8.76 16.77 7.31
CA ILE A 187 10.08 16.85 6.66
C ILE A 187 11.12 17.41 7.63
N LEU A 188 10.82 18.50 8.35
CA LEU A 188 11.71 19.09 9.36
C LEU A 188 12.04 18.09 10.47
N SER A 189 11.05 17.32 10.94
CA SER A 189 11.27 16.27 11.95
C SER A 189 12.23 15.19 11.45
N ARG A 190 12.05 14.73 10.20
CA ARG A 190 12.88 13.67 9.61
C ARG A 190 14.32 14.13 9.38
N ILE A 191 14.52 15.37 8.90
CA ILE A 191 15.86 15.93 8.69
C ILE A 191 16.58 16.10 10.04
N THR A 192 15.89 16.59 11.07
CA THR A 192 16.45 16.74 12.42
C THR A 192 16.92 15.40 12.99
N GLU A 193 16.10 14.35 12.85
CA GLU A 193 16.44 12.99 13.28
C GLU A 193 17.69 12.44 12.56
N LEU A 194 17.84 12.71 11.26
CA LEU A 194 19.02 12.31 10.49
C LEU A 194 20.29 13.03 10.98
N ILE A 195 20.20 14.32 11.30
CA ILE A 195 21.34 15.09 11.84
C ILE A 195 21.72 14.56 13.23
N GLU A 196 20.76 14.25 14.10
CA GLU A 196 21.04 13.69 15.43
C GLU A 196 21.68 12.30 15.35
N LYS A 197 21.18 11.43 14.45
CA LYS A 197 21.79 10.12 14.18
C LYS A 197 23.21 10.24 13.67
N ALA A 198 23.46 11.15 12.72
CA ALA A 198 24.82 11.42 12.24
C ALA A 198 25.71 11.95 13.37
N ARG A 199 25.23 12.92 14.17
CA ARG A 199 25.98 13.46 15.32
C ARG A 199 26.33 12.39 16.35
N ALA A 200 25.43 11.45 16.63
CA ALA A 200 25.65 10.37 17.60
C ALA A 200 26.76 9.39 17.15
N ILE A 201 26.89 9.15 15.84
CA ILE A 201 27.94 8.31 15.26
C ILE A 201 29.32 8.96 15.44
N PHE A 202 29.40 10.28 15.32
CA PHE A 202 30.65 11.05 15.35
C PHE A 202 30.95 11.74 16.69
N ALA A 203 30.14 11.54 17.73
CA ALA A 203 30.42 12.06 19.06
C ALA A 203 31.63 11.34 19.69
N PRO A 204 32.61 12.06 20.28
CA PRO A 204 33.78 11.42 20.88
C PRO A 204 33.34 10.49 22.02
N ARG A 205 33.64 9.19 21.89
CA ARG A 205 33.41 8.21 22.96
C ARG A 205 34.26 8.61 24.17
N LYS A 206 33.62 8.74 25.35
CA LYS A 206 34.33 8.94 26.63
C LYS A 206 35.32 7.78 26.79
N GLN A 207 36.62 8.07 26.71
CA GLN A 207 37.65 7.06 26.93
C GLN A 207 37.58 6.57 28.38
N PHE A 208 37.56 5.25 28.52
CA PHE A 208 37.62 4.52 29.78
C PHE A 208 38.86 4.96 30.59
N THR A 209 38.65 5.62 31.73
CA THR A 209 39.72 5.81 32.71
C THR A 209 39.91 4.51 33.49
N PHE A 210 41.01 3.80 33.23
CA PHE A 210 41.52 2.77 34.13
C PHE A 210 41.95 3.44 35.45
N ARG A 211 41.39 2.99 36.59
CA ARG A 211 42.01 3.17 37.91
C ARG A 211 42.06 1.84 38.64
N THR A 212 43.26 1.26 38.64
CA THR A 212 43.63 0.15 39.50
C THR A 212 44.01 0.67 40.90
N ALA A 213 43.72 -0.16 41.90
CA ALA A 213 44.27 -0.19 43.26
C ALA A 213 43.61 0.69 44.37
N ARG A 214 42.91 -0.06 45.24
CA ARG A 214 43.19 -0.14 46.69
C ARG A 214 42.96 1.16 47.50
N ARG A 215 41.77 1.29 48.12
CA ARG A 215 41.60 1.52 49.58
C ARG A 215 40.11 1.66 49.95
N LYS A 216 39.63 0.70 50.75
CA LYS A 216 38.51 0.75 51.73
C LYS A 216 37.64 -0.50 51.66
N ARG A 217 38.27 -1.64 51.99
CA ARG A 217 37.63 -2.65 52.84
C ARG A 217 37.87 -2.18 54.27
N MET A 218 36.83 -2.23 55.10
CA MET A 218 36.74 -1.81 56.52
C MET A 218 36.32 -0.36 56.76
N GLU A 219 35.00 -0.14 56.73
CA GLU A 219 34.21 0.45 57.81
C GLU A 219 32.76 0.08 57.49
N ARG A 220 32.31 -1.10 57.94
CA ARG A 220 31.63 -1.34 59.22
C ARG A 220 30.33 -0.55 59.37
N ILE A 221 29.24 -1.33 59.55
CA ILE A 221 28.10 -1.02 60.44
C ILE A 221 27.23 0.13 59.90
N ALA A 222 25.91 0.09 59.82
CA ALA A 222 24.86 -0.88 60.01
C ALA A 222 23.60 -0.18 59.43
N ASP A 223 22.45 -0.86 59.56
CA ASP A 223 21.08 -0.39 59.34
C ASP A 223 20.57 -0.68 57.91
N LYS A 224 19.79 -1.76 57.74
CA LYS A 224 18.33 -1.86 58.00
C LYS A 224 17.57 -0.96 57.01
N GLU A 225 16.51 -1.34 56.33
CA GLU A 225 15.71 -2.56 56.16
C GLU A 225 14.63 -2.12 55.16
N SER A 226 14.22 -2.96 54.20
CA SER A 226 12.96 -2.87 53.44
C SER A 226 12.78 -1.63 52.50
N THR A 227 12.19 -1.67 51.31
CA THR A 227 11.13 -2.50 50.72
C THR A 227 11.28 -2.52 49.19
N THR A 228 10.64 -3.52 48.60
CA THR A 228 10.63 -3.96 47.20
C THR A 228 9.49 -3.37 46.36
N LYS A 229 9.62 -3.59 45.04
CA LYS A 229 8.65 -3.52 43.91
C LYS A 229 8.57 -2.16 43.21
N ALA A 230 9.08 -1.94 41.99
CA ALA A 230 9.07 -2.67 40.70
C ALA A 230 7.70 -2.69 40.00
N GLU A 231 7.77 -2.61 38.66
CA GLU A 231 6.73 -2.57 37.60
C GLU A 231 6.62 -1.19 36.91
N ASN A 232 6.65 -1.02 35.58
CA ASN A 232 6.63 -1.96 34.45
C ASN A 232 7.12 -1.30 33.13
N ALA A 233 7.69 -2.15 32.28
CA ALA A 233 7.68 -2.24 30.80
C ALA A 233 7.16 -1.04 29.97
N THR A 234 7.93 -0.45 29.04
CA THR A 234 8.24 -0.93 27.66
C THR A 234 7.04 -1.44 26.85
N ASN A 235 6.74 -0.76 25.74
CA ASN A 235 6.45 -1.31 24.39
C ASN A 235 6.18 -0.11 23.44
N ALA A 236 7.02 0.15 22.44
CA ALA A 236 7.08 -0.51 21.13
C ALA A 236 5.90 -0.12 20.20
N ASN A 237 6.08 1.02 19.54
CA ASN A 237 5.64 1.36 18.17
C ASN A 237 6.66 0.69 17.20
N PHE A 238 6.45 0.38 15.91
CA PHE A 238 5.36 0.46 14.95
C PHE A 238 5.90 -0.09 13.60
N GLN A 239 4.99 -0.40 12.66
CA GLN A 239 5.10 -0.21 11.18
C GLN A 239 6.02 -1.04 10.27
N ALA A 240 5.45 -1.37 9.11
CA ALA A 240 6.11 -1.55 7.81
C ALA A 240 5.89 -0.30 6.90
N PRO A 241 6.80 0.01 5.94
CA PRO A 241 6.53 0.96 4.86
C PRO A 241 6.83 0.45 3.41
N ASP A 242 5.93 0.82 2.51
CA ASP A 242 6.04 1.49 1.19
C ASP A 242 7.08 1.16 0.06
N SER A 243 6.85 1.78 -1.12
CA SER A 243 7.04 1.30 -2.50
C SER A 243 8.16 2.00 -3.34
N GLY A 244 8.82 1.25 -4.27
CA GLY A 244 9.48 1.67 -5.56
C GLY A 244 10.80 2.49 -5.51
N ASN A 245 11.86 2.33 -6.35
CA ASN A 245 12.07 1.70 -7.66
C ASN A 245 13.59 1.44 -7.93
N ASP A 246 13.87 0.48 -8.83
CA ASP A 246 15.15 0.02 -9.43
C ASP A 246 16.12 -0.93 -8.66
N LEU A 247 15.97 -2.21 -9.00
CA LEU A 247 16.96 -3.29 -9.14
C LEU A 247 18.12 -3.41 -8.11
N LYS A 248 17.90 -4.31 -7.13
CA LYS A 248 18.79 -4.80 -6.04
C LYS A 248 19.18 -3.70 -5.04
N CYS A 249 19.01 -3.84 -3.73
CA CYS A 249 18.74 -4.98 -2.87
C CYS A 249 18.40 -4.41 -1.49
N PHE A 250 17.10 -4.24 -1.21
CA PHE A 250 16.61 -4.39 0.15
C PHE A 250 15.79 -5.66 0.12
N ALA A 251 16.45 -6.80 0.33
CA ALA A 251 15.73 -8.01 0.65
C ALA A 251 15.02 -7.73 1.97
N ASN A 252 13.71 -7.46 1.94
CA ASN A 252 12.88 -7.73 3.09
C ASN A 252 13.16 -9.18 3.45
N GLU A 253 13.73 -9.45 4.63
CA GLU A 253 14.12 -10.81 5.04
C GLU A 253 12.96 -11.82 4.98
N ASN A 254 11.73 -11.29 4.90
CA ASN A 254 10.45 -11.99 4.84
C ASN A 254 9.77 -12.05 3.46
N GLU A 255 10.39 -11.58 2.38
CA GLU A 255 9.80 -11.68 1.03
C GLU A 255 10.74 -12.42 0.08
N LEU A 256 10.26 -13.52 -0.51
CA LEU A 256 10.97 -14.26 -1.53
C LEU A 256 10.38 -13.91 -2.90
N THR A 257 11.19 -13.24 -3.72
CA THR A 257 10.79 -12.85 -5.07
C THR A 257 11.45 -13.75 -6.11
N ILE A 258 10.64 -14.35 -6.98
CA ILE A 258 11.07 -15.12 -8.14
C ILE A 258 10.60 -14.35 -9.36
N SER A 259 11.55 -13.93 -10.20
CA SER A 259 11.23 -13.13 -11.39
C SER A 259 12.01 -13.58 -12.62
N ASP A 260 11.45 -13.30 -13.79
CA ASP A 260 12.10 -13.44 -15.11
C ASP A 260 12.59 -14.84 -15.46
N LYS A 261 11.89 -15.90 -15.01
CA LYS A 261 12.20 -17.29 -15.39
C LYS A 261 11.34 -17.77 -16.55
N GLN A 262 11.92 -18.63 -17.37
CA GLN A 262 11.25 -19.26 -18.51
C GLN A 262 11.64 -20.73 -18.58
N ASP A 263 10.68 -21.61 -18.92
CA ASP A 263 10.90 -23.06 -19.10
C ASP A 263 11.52 -23.79 -17.89
N GLU A 264 11.39 -23.22 -16.70
CA GLU A 264 11.98 -23.76 -15.47
C GLU A 264 10.95 -24.46 -14.57
N ILE A 265 11.40 -25.50 -13.87
CA ILE A 265 10.67 -26.14 -12.76
C ILE A 265 11.25 -25.60 -11.46
N ILE A 266 10.42 -24.90 -10.69
CA ILE A 266 10.80 -24.26 -9.44
C ILE A 266 10.11 -24.99 -8.30
N VAL A 267 10.89 -25.54 -7.37
CA VAL A 267 10.37 -26.30 -6.24
C VAL A 267 10.78 -25.60 -4.95
N LEU A 268 9.79 -25.20 -4.15
CA LEU A 268 9.99 -24.59 -2.84
C LEU A 268 9.53 -25.59 -1.78
N ASP A 269 10.51 -26.29 -1.21
CA ASP A 269 10.31 -27.27 -0.15
C ASP A 269 10.83 -26.75 1.21
N GLU A 270 10.38 -27.37 2.30
CA GLU A 270 10.77 -27.05 3.69
C GLU A 270 12.30 -27.13 3.91
N PHE A 271 12.99 -27.95 3.09
CA PHE A 271 14.45 -28.07 3.05
C PHE A 271 15.17 -26.83 2.49
N THR A 272 14.60 -26.14 1.50
CA THR A 272 15.18 -24.91 0.93
C THR A 272 15.01 -23.73 1.88
N PHE A 273 13.97 -23.76 2.72
CA PHE A 273 13.69 -22.74 3.73
C PHE A 273 14.54 -22.89 5.00
N SER A 274 14.93 -24.12 5.36
CA SER A 274 15.67 -24.42 6.59
C SER A 274 17.18 -24.23 6.50
N LEU A 275 17.75 -24.04 5.30
CA LEU A 275 19.17 -23.73 5.10
C LEU A 275 19.55 -22.28 5.45
N GLN A 276 18.58 -21.43 5.86
CA GLN A 276 18.80 -20.10 6.45
C GLN A 276 18.47 -20.08 7.95
N LYS A 277 18.62 -21.21 8.66
CA LYS A 277 18.59 -21.21 10.13
C LYS A 277 19.93 -20.68 10.65
N ASP A 278 20.00 -19.37 10.86
CA ASP A 278 21.01 -18.82 11.76
C ASP A 278 20.73 -19.32 13.19
N SER A 279 21.82 -19.72 13.84
CA SER A 279 21.90 -20.60 15.01
C SER A 279 21.34 -20.04 16.34
N GLU A 280 20.50 -19.00 16.34
CA GLU A 280 20.20 -18.24 17.58
C GLU A 280 18.75 -18.27 18.07
N ASN A 281 17.84 -19.09 17.52
CA ASN A 281 16.48 -19.18 18.11
C ASN A 281 15.93 -20.62 18.22
N PRO A 282 15.94 -21.24 19.42
CA PRO A 282 15.47 -22.60 19.66
C PRO A 282 13.93 -22.77 19.71
N GLN A 283 13.14 -21.72 19.48
CA GLN A 283 11.68 -21.78 19.51
C GLN A 283 11.10 -21.53 18.11
N GLY A 284 10.87 -22.63 17.39
CA GLY A 284 10.47 -22.66 15.99
C GLY A 284 9.12 -22.01 15.70
N THR A 285 9.16 -20.73 15.34
CA THR A 285 8.15 -20.13 14.49
C THR A 285 8.80 -19.95 13.11
N SER A 286 8.52 -20.85 12.17
CA SER A 286 8.82 -20.62 10.76
C SER A 286 8.17 -19.29 10.38
N MET A 287 8.96 -18.23 10.17
CA MET A 287 8.44 -16.99 9.61
C MET A 287 7.88 -17.33 8.23
N MET A 288 6.55 -17.32 8.13
CA MET A 288 5.86 -17.47 6.86
C MET A 288 6.21 -16.26 6.02
N LYS A 289 6.94 -16.47 4.92
CA LYS A 289 7.34 -15.40 4.01
C LYS A 289 6.28 -15.16 2.95
N ASP A 290 6.21 -13.92 2.50
CA ASP A 290 5.44 -13.53 1.33
C ASP A 290 6.19 -14.01 0.08
N LEU A 291 5.47 -14.61 -0.87
CA LEU A 291 6.01 -15.01 -2.16
C LEU A 291 5.55 -14.07 -3.26
N ASN A 292 6.49 -13.60 -4.06
CA ASN A 292 6.22 -12.75 -5.20
C ASN A 292 6.74 -13.40 -6.50
N LEU A 293 5.82 -13.74 -7.41
CA LEU A 293 6.10 -14.40 -8.68
C LEU A 293 5.87 -13.39 -9.81
N MET A 294 6.92 -12.99 -10.53
CA MET A 294 6.81 -11.95 -11.55
C MET A 294 7.36 -12.39 -12.90
N ARG A 295 6.64 -12.12 -13.98
CA ARG A 295 7.13 -12.28 -15.37
C ARG A 295 7.68 -13.68 -15.65
N LEU A 296 6.88 -14.71 -15.36
CA LEU A 296 7.27 -16.10 -15.62
C LEU A 296 6.57 -16.62 -16.88
N LYS A 297 7.28 -17.43 -17.68
CA LYS A 297 6.72 -18.04 -18.90
C LYS A 297 7.00 -19.53 -18.97
N ASN A 298 5.98 -20.34 -19.23
CA ASN A 298 6.11 -21.80 -19.34
C ASN A 298 6.78 -22.48 -18.12
N CYS A 299 6.68 -21.85 -16.95
CA CYS A 299 7.28 -22.38 -15.72
C CYS A 299 6.31 -23.26 -14.95
N THR A 300 6.83 -24.30 -14.30
CA THR A 300 6.09 -25.08 -13.31
C THR A 300 6.61 -24.77 -11.92
N ILE A 301 5.80 -24.14 -11.09
CA ILE A 301 6.13 -23.74 -9.73
C ILE A 301 5.39 -24.64 -8.75
N CYS A 302 6.13 -25.34 -7.91
CA CYS A 302 5.59 -26.21 -6.86
C CYS A 302 6.03 -25.68 -5.50
N ILE A 303 5.05 -25.38 -4.64
CA ILE A 303 5.25 -24.78 -3.32
C ILE A 303 4.62 -25.73 -2.32
N THR A 304 5.44 -26.48 -1.59
CA THR A 304 4.97 -27.44 -0.57
C THR A 304 5.05 -26.85 0.85
N VAL A 305 5.62 -25.64 0.98
CA VAL A 305 5.74 -24.89 2.23
C VAL A 305 4.51 -24.02 2.52
N GLU A 306 4.33 -23.71 3.80
CA GLU A 306 3.31 -22.78 4.25
C GLU A 306 3.75 -21.33 4.09
N THR A 307 2.93 -20.56 3.38
CA THR A 307 3.23 -19.17 3.03
C THR A 307 2.15 -18.24 3.56
N SER A 308 2.54 -17.02 3.92
CA SER A 308 1.62 -15.99 4.41
C SER A 308 0.75 -15.46 3.27
N ALA A 309 1.34 -15.05 2.16
CA ALA A 309 0.64 -14.55 0.99
C ALA A 309 1.42 -14.86 -0.29
N ILE A 310 0.71 -15.02 -1.41
CA ILE A 310 1.31 -15.18 -2.73
C ILE A 310 0.78 -14.08 -3.65
N ARG A 311 1.70 -13.32 -4.24
CA ARG A 311 1.41 -12.35 -5.31
C ARG A 311 2.00 -12.90 -6.59
N ALA A 312 1.20 -12.99 -7.64
CA ALA A 312 1.69 -13.37 -8.95
C ALA A 312 1.27 -12.35 -10.01
N HIS A 313 2.24 -11.88 -10.77
CA HIS A 313 2.07 -10.84 -11.77
C HIS A 313 2.68 -11.27 -13.11
N ASN A 314 1.88 -11.18 -14.17
CA ASN A 314 2.31 -11.46 -15.55
C ASN A 314 2.85 -12.89 -15.74
N LEU A 315 1.99 -13.88 -15.54
CA LEU A 315 2.31 -15.30 -15.79
C LEU A 315 1.72 -15.74 -17.13
N ASP A 316 2.52 -16.40 -17.96
CA ASP A 316 2.08 -16.91 -19.27
C ASP A 316 2.39 -18.40 -19.42
N ASN A 317 1.37 -19.20 -19.68
CA ASN A 317 1.46 -20.66 -19.78
C ASN A 317 2.13 -21.33 -18.55
N CYS A 318 1.93 -20.78 -17.36
CA CYS A 318 2.54 -21.28 -16.13
C CYS A 318 1.64 -22.26 -15.38
N ARG A 319 2.26 -23.13 -14.58
CA ARG A 319 1.58 -24.07 -13.68
C ARG A 319 2.00 -23.73 -12.26
N LEU A 320 1.07 -23.34 -11.41
CA LEU A 320 1.34 -23.03 -10.01
C LEU A 320 0.63 -24.04 -9.12
N LEU A 321 1.39 -24.87 -8.42
CA LEU A 321 0.90 -25.84 -7.44
C LEU A 321 1.30 -25.35 -6.06
N THR A 322 0.31 -24.99 -5.24
CA THR A 322 0.55 -24.47 -3.90
C THR A 322 -0.04 -25.39 -2.84
N GLY A 323 0.70 -25.52 -1.76
CA GLY A 323 0.18 -25.94 -0.47
C GLY A 323 -0.75 -24.88 0.14
N PRO A 324 -1.09 -25.06 1.43
CA PRO A 324 -1.98 -24.15 2.15
C PRO A 324 -1.34 -22.78 2.38
N VAL A 325 -2.04 -21.75 1.92
CA VAL A 325 -1.66 -20.34 2.11
C VAL A 325 -2.53 -19.73 3.20
N TYR A 326 -1.89 -19.18 4.24
CA TYR A 326 -2.59 -18.62 5.40
C TYR A 326 -3.41 -17.39 5.04
N GLY A 327 -2.90 -16.53 4.17
CA GLY A 327 -3.52 -15.26 3.80
C GLY A 327 -4.27 -15.30 2.47
N SER A 328 -4.05 -14.25 1.67
CA SER A 328 -4.68 -14.04 0.38
C SER A 328 -3.72 -14.31 -0.76
N ILE A 329 -4.27 -14.80 -1.87
CA ILE A 329 -3.55 -14.89 -3.13
C ILE A 329 -4.11 -13.86 -4.09
N TRP A 330 -3.19 -13.12 -4.71
CA TRP A 330 -3.51 -12.11 -5.69
C TRP A 330 -2.82 -12.44 -7.01
N LEU A 331 -3.64 -12.61 -8.05
CA LEU A 331 -3.18 -12.92 -9.41
C LEU A 331 -3.53 -11.76 -10.33
N HIS A 332 -2.54 -11.28 -11.07
CA HIS A 332 -2.68 -10.17 -12.00
C HIS A 332 -2.06 -10.53 -13.36
N GLN A 333 -2.76 -10.28 -14.46
CA GLN A 333 -2.26 -10.49 -15.83
C GLN A 333 -1.78 -11.93 -16.11
N CYS A 334 -2.57 -12.94 -15.74
CA CYS A 334 -2.23 -14.33 -16.00
C CYS A 334 -2.91 -14.84 -17.28
N HIS A 335 -2.16 -15.53 -18.14
CA HIS A 335 -2.62 -16.03 -19.43
C HIS A 335 -2.36 -17.53 -19.56
N LYS A 336 -3.36 -18.30 -20.00
CA LYS A 336 -3.25 -19.76 -20.29
C LYS A 336 -2.60 -20.57 -19.17
N SER A 337 -2.77 -20.12 -17.93
CA SER A 337 -2.06 -20.66 -16.77
C SER A 337 -2.98 -21.51 -15.91
N THR A 338 -2.42 -22.53 -15.28
CA THR A 338 -3.17 -23.43 -14.39
C THR A 338 -2.70 -23.27 -12.96
N PHE A 339 -3.65 -23.16 -12.05
CA PHE A 339 -3.43 -22.82 -10.65
C PHE A 339 -4.11 -23.85 -9.75
N VAL A 340 -3.32 -24.61 -9.00
CA VAL A 340 -3.78 -25.54 -7.96
C VAL A 340 -3.49 -24.90 -6.61
N ILE A 341 -4.53 -24.34 -5.98
CA ILE A 341 -4.39 -23.39 -4.88
C ILE A 341 -5.28 -23.76 -3.69
N ALA A 342 -4.71 -23.71 -2.49
CA ALA A 342 -5.45 -23.70 -1.23
C ALA A 342 -5.17 -22.40 -0.46
N CYS A 343 -6.17 -21.54 -0.26
CA CYS A 343 -5.98 -20.26 0.44
C CYS A 343 -7.27 -19.73 1.09
N ARG A 344 -7.18 -18.70 1.95
CA ARG A 344 -8.39 -18.11 2.54
C ARG A 344 -9.15 -17.25 1.56
N GLN A 345 -8.45 -16.42 0.79
CA GLN A 345 -9.03 -15.45 -0.15
C GLN A 345 -8.29 -15.47 -1.48
N LEU A 346 -9.02 -15.54 -2.59
CA LEU A 346 -8.46 -15.47 -3.93
C LEU A 346 -9.02 -14.25 -4.68
N ARG A 347 -8.13 -13.45 -5.25
CA ARG A 347 -8.46 -12.33 -6.13
C ARG A 347 -7.71 -12.45 -7.45
N VAL A 348 -8.44 -12.41 -8.55
CA VAL A 348 -7.89 -12.54 -9.91
C VAL A 348 -8.30 -11.33 -10.74
N HIS A 349 -7.31 -10.70 -11.36
CA HIS A 349 -7.49 -9.50 -12.16
C HIS A 349 -6.84 -9.67 -13.54
N TRP A 350 -7.51 -9.16 -14.58
CA TRP A 350 -6.94 -9.03 -15.94
C TRP A 350 -6.35 -10.32 -16.50
N SER A 351 -6.98 -11.46 -16.24
CA SER A 351 -6.46 -12.77 -16.65
C SER A 351 -7.33 -13.40 -17.72
N VAL A 352 -6.77 -14.29 -18.55
CA VAL A 352 -7.48 -14.92 -19.66
C VAL A 352 -7.13 -16.40 -19.76
N ALA A 353 -8.16 -17.24 -19.98
CA ALA A 353 -8.02 -18.68 -20.23
C ALA A 353 -7.26 -19.41 -19.11
N CYS A 354 -7.57 -19.11 -17.85
CA CYS A 354 -6.92 -19.73 -16.70
C CYS A 354 -7.80 -20.81 -16.06
N THR A 355 -7.15 -21.89 -15.63
CA THR A 355 -7.79 -23.01 -14.95
C THR A 355 -7.41 -23.01 -13.47
N PHE A 356 -8.40 -23.10 -12.59
CA PHE A 356 -8.26 -22.98 -11.15
C PHE A 356 -8.80 -24.22 -10.45
N LEU A 357 -7.94 -24.92 -9.71
CA LEU A 357 -8.29 -26.00 -8.80
C LEU A 357 -8.15 -25.48 -7.38
N LEU A 358 -9.28 -25.21 -6.72
CA LEU A 358 -9.33 -24.35 -5.56
C LEU A 358 -9.90 -25.01 -4.32
N ARG A 359 -9.28 -24.72 -3.17
CA ARG A 359 -9.86 -24.92 -1.84
C ARG A 359 -9.78 -23.61 -1.10
N LEU A 360 -10.94 -22.99 -0.86
CA LEU A 360 -11.03 -21.64 -0.34
C LEU A 360 -11.79 -21.53 0.97
N GLY A 361 -11.45 -20.50 1.76
CA GLY A 361 -12.24 -20.06 2.91
C GLY A 361 -13.36 -19.07 2.55
N SER A 362 -13.30 -18.45 1.37
CA SER A 362 -14.31 -17.52 0.85
C SER A 362 -14.53 -17.71 -0.65
N HIS A 363 -15.56 -17.07 -1.19
CA HIS A 363 -15.78 -17.03 -2.64
C HIS A 363 -14.60 -16.35 -3.37
N PRO A 364 -14.12 -16.91 -4.50
CA PRO A 364 -13.13 -16.25 -5.33
C PRO A 364 -13.73 -15.00 -5.98
N ILE A 365 -12.90 -13.98 -6.13
CA ILE A 365 -13.26 -12.72 -6.77
C ILE A 365 -12.51 -12.61 -8.10
N ILE A 366 -13.24 -12.37 -9.17
CA ILE A 366 -12.66 -12.12 -10.51
C ILE A 366 -13.06 -10.73 -11.02
N GLU A 367 -12.13 -10.08 -11.71
CA GLU A 367 -12.28 -8.77 -12.33
C GLU A 367 -11.55 -8.74 -13.68
N ASN A 368 -12.20 -8.22 -14.73
CA ASN A 368 -11.64 -8.16 -16.09
C ASN A 368 -11.05 -9.51 -16.57
N CYS A 369 -11.73 -10.61 -16.23
CA CYS A 369 -11.28 -11.96 -16.55
C CYS A 369 -12.18 -12.59 -17.60
N THR A 370 -11.64 -13.47 -18.45
CA THR A 370 -12.42 -14.22 -19.44
C THR A 370 -11.96 -15.67 -19.56
N GLN A 371 -12.87 -16.59 -19.90
CA GLN A 371 -12.60 -18.02 -20.06
C GLN A 371 -11.97 -18.67 -18.81
N MET A 372 -12.53 -18.37 -17.63
CA MET A 372 -12.05 -18.92 -16.37
C MET A 372 -12.71 -20.27 -16.07
N ILE A 373 -11.93 -21.23 -15.58
CA ILE A 373 -12.45 -22.55 -15.22
C ILE A 373 -12.17 -22.79 -13.74
N PHE A 374 -13.19 -23.16 -12.98
CA PHE A 374 -13.07 -23.41 -11.53
C PHE A 374 -13.43 -24.84 -11.17
N ARG A 375 -12.61 -25.45 -10.31
CA ARG A 375 -12.67 -26.85 -9.92
C ARG A 375 -12.26 -27.07 -8.46
N PRO A 376 -12.63 -28.21 -7.86
CA PRO A 376 -12.16 -28.54 -6.53
C PRO A 376 -10.65 -28.78 -6.53
N TYR A 377 -10.02 -28.54 -5.39
CA TYR A 377 -8.61 -28.80 -5.17
C TYR A 377 -8.31 -30.29 -5.09
N THR A 378 -7.32 -30.75 -5.87
CA THR A 378 -6.97 -32.17 -5.99
C THR A 378 -5.55 -32.52 -5.55
N LEU A 379 -4.75 -31.54 -5.13
CA LEU A 379 -3.36 -31.76 -4.71
C LEU A 379 -3.27 -32.64 -3.47
N HIS A 380 -2.33 -33.59 -3.50
CA HIS A 380 -1.99 -34.47 -2.39
C HIS A 380 -0.47 -34.58 -2.28
N TYR A 381 0.06 -34.30 -1.09
CA TYR A 381 1.44 -34.55 -0.69
C TYR A 381 1.51 -34.81 0.83
N GLU A 382 2.63 -35.33 1.31
CA GLU A 382 2.83 -35.66 2.73
C GLU A 382 2.80 -34.39 3.61
N GLY A 383 2.05 -34.39 4.71
CA GLY A 383 1.92 -33.22 5.60
C GLY A 383 0.84 -32.18 5.20
N LEU A 384 0.21 -32.34 4.03
CA LEU A 384 -0.82 -31.40 3.54
C LEU A 384 -2.08 -31.39 4.41
N LYS A 385 -2.50 -32.54 4.95
CA LYS A 385 -3.74 -32.63 5.74
C LYS A 385 -3.61 -31.84 7.05
N GLU A 386 -2.48 -31.99 7.71
CA GLU A 386 -2.12 -31.32 8.95
C GLU A 386 -1.99 -29.80 8.71
N ALA A 387 -1.38 -29.39 7.59
CA ALA A 387 -1.27 -27.99 7.18
C ALA A 387 -2.63 -27.34 6.88
N LEU A 388 -3.51 -28.06 6.17
CA LEU A 388 -4.89 -27.60 5.91
C LEU A 388 -5.69 -27.45 7.20
N GLN A 389 -5.51 -28.37 8.16
CA GLN A 389 -6.17 -28.30 9.45
C GLN A 389 -5.75 -27.07 10.25
N ARG A 390 -4.45 -26.72 10.24
CA ARG A 390 -3.93 -25.53 10.93
C ARG A 390 -4.47 -24.21 10.39
N ILE A 391 -4.78 -24.12 9.09
CA ILE A 391 -5.41 -22.93 8.49
C ILE A 391 -6.95 -22.94 8.60
N GLY A 392 -7.53 -24.07 9.06
CA GLY A 392 -8.97 -24.25 9.16
C GLY A 392 -9.65 -24.53 7.81
N LEU A 393 -8.93 -25.14 6.87
CA LEU A 393 -9.40 -25.54 5.54
C LEU A 393 -9.45 -27.08 5.38
N GLU A 394 -9.59 -27.81 6.47
CA GLU A 394 -9.66 -29.28 6.47
C GLU A 394 -10.85 -29.82 5.65
N ARG A 395 -12.02 -29.19 5.81
CA ARG A 395 -13.27 -29.59 5.13
C ARG A 395 -13.47 -28.81 3.84
N GLU A 396 -13.96 -29.50 2.81
CA GLU A 396 -14.32 -28.86 1.56
C GLU A 396 -15.67 -28.14 1.70
N ASN A 397 -15.63 -26.81 1.55
CA ASN A 397 -16.80 -25.95 1.76
C ASN A 397 -17.52 -25.58 0.45
N GLY A 398 -17.09 -26.09 -0.70
CA GLY A 398 -17.71 -25.81 -2.02
C GLY A 398 -17.62 -24.36 -2.49
N PHE A 399 -16.90 -23.47 -1.81
CA PHE A 399 -16.81 -22.04 -2.14
C PHE A 399 -16.25 -21.77 -3.54
N TRP A 400 -15.49 -22.71 -4.11
CA TRP A 400 -14.95 -22.64 -5.47
C TRP A 400 -16.04 -22.64 -6.56
N ALA A 401 -17.22 -23.21 -6.29
CA ALA A 401 -18.31 -23.33 -7.27
C ALA A 401 -19.08 -22.02 -7.48
N LYS A 402 -18.96 -21.07 -6.55
CA LYS A 402 -19.63 -19.77 -6.64
C LYS A 402 -18.58 -18.66 -6.69
N VAL A 403 -18.43 -18.09 -7.89
CA VAL A 403 -17.44 -17.05 -8.20
C VAL A 403 -18.12 -15.69 -8.24
N ASN A 404 -17.51 -14.71 -7.59
CA ASN A 404 -17.97 -13.33 -7.61
C ASN A 404 -17.28 -12.56 -8.73
N ASP A 405 -17.99 -12.34 -9.84
CA ASP A 405 -17.53 -11.47 -10.92
C ASP A 405 -17.98 -10.02 -10.65
N PHE A 406 -17.02 -9.16 -10.37
CA PHE A 406 -17.29 -7.76 -9.99
C PHE A 406 -17.78 -6.90 -11.17
N ASN A 407 -17.41 -7.26 -12.40
CA ASN A 407 -17.80 -6.52 -13.60
C ASN A 407 -19.14 -6.98 -14.17
N TRP A 408 -19.70 -8.07 -13.64
CA TRP A 408 -20.97 -8.61 -14.10
C TRP A 408 -22.11 -8.23 -13.15
N HIS A 409 -22.87 -7.20 -13.54
CA HIS A 409 -24.00 -6.70 -12.74
C HIS A 409 -25.36 -7.32 -13.11
N ARG A 410 -25.39 -8.33 -14.00
CA ARG A 410 -26.65 -8.98 -14.43
C ARG A 410 -27.01 -10.13 -13.48
N SER A 411 -28.31 -10.41 -13.36
CA SER A 411 -28.82 -11.51 -12.52
C SER A 411 -28.49 -12.91 -13.06
N GLN A 412 -28.15 -13.01 -14.35
CA GLN A 412 -27.74 -14.26 -14.99
C GLN A 412 -26.29 -14.62 -14.63
N GLN A 413 -25.90 -15.88 -14.78
CA GLN A 413 -24.51 -16.30 -14.57
C GLN A 413 -23.57 -15.56 -15.54
N SER A 414 -22.42 -15.12 -15.03
CA SER A 414 -21.41 -14.47 -15.88
C SER A 414 -20.84 -15.47 -16.89
N PRO A 415 -20.71 -15.09 -18.18
CA PRO A 415 -20.07 -15.92 -19.19
C PRO A 415 -18.55 -15.98 -19.03
N ASN A 416 -17.97 -15.16 -18.14
CA ASN A 416 -16.53 -15.04 -17.96
C ASN A 416 -15.90 -16.25 -17.25
N TRP A 417 -16.73 -17.08 -16.61
CA TRP A 417 -16.28 -18.26 -15.90
C TRP A 417 -17.26 -19.42 -16.07
N SER A 418 -16.73 -20.64 -15.99
CA SER A 418 -17.52 -21.86 -16.11
C SER A 418 -16.99 -22.96 -15.18
N LEU A 419 -17.83 -23.95 -14.91
CA LEU A 419 -17.44 -25.19 -14.26
C LEU A 419 -17.33 -26.35 -15.26
N GLN A 420 -17.73 -26.15 -16.51
CA GLN A 420 -17.73 -27.15 -17.57
C GLN A 420 -16.31 -27.48 -18.02
N TRP A 421 -16.15 -28.64 -18.65
CA TRP A 421 -14.83 -29.24 -18.88
C TRP A 421 -14.75 -30.06 -20.15
N ASP A 422 -13.68 -29.85 -20.90
CA ASP A 422 -13.34 -30.63 -22.09
C ASP A 422 -12.43 -31.81 -21.76
N THR A 423 -12.62 -32.96 -22.41
CA THR A 423 -11.78 -34.16 -22.21
C THR A 423 -10.29 -33.87 -22.37
N LYS A 424 -9.93 -32.88 -23.20
CA LYS A 424 -8.55 -32.39 -23.39
C LYS A 424 -7.99 -31.74 -22.13
N GLN A 425 -8.75 -30.83 -21.50
CA GLN A 425 -8.36 -30.18 -20.25
C GLN A 425 -8.11 -31.24 -19.15
N GLN A 426 -8.87 -32.35 -19.18
CA GLN A 426 -8.85 -33.42 -18.17
C GLN A 426 -7.52 -34.17 -18.18
N LYS A 427 -6.97 -34.34 -19.39
CA LYS A 427 -5.63 -34.87 -19.59
C LYS A 427 -4.56 -33.86 -19.17
N GLU A 428 -4.71 -32.58 -19.53
CA GLU A 428 -3.76 -31.51 -19.16
C GLU A 428 -3.60 -31.36 -17.64
N VAL A 429 -4.67 -31.50 -16.85
CA VAL A 429 -4.57 -31.50 -15.38
C VAL A 429 -3.89 -32.75 -14.82
N LYS A 430 -4.09 -33.92 -15.44
CA LYS A 430 -3.38 -35.14 -15.02
C LYS A 430 -1.88 -35.07 -15.36
N GLU A 431 -1.54 -34.38 -16.44
CA GLU A 431 -0.17 -34.13 -16.90
C GLU A 431 0.45 -32.85 -16.29
N LEU A 432 -0.24 -32.22 -15.32
CA LEU A 432 0.20 -30.96 -14.73
C LEU A 432 1.48 -31.13 -13.90
N VAL A 433 1.59 -32.26 -13.21
CA VAL A 433 2.76 -32.63 -12.40
C VAL A 433 3.81 -33.26 -13.31
N PRO A 434 4.98 -32.63 -13.49
CA PRO A 434 6.09 -33.24 -14.22
C PRO A 434 6.45 -34.60 -13.63
N SER A 435 6.90 -35.55 -14.46
CA SER A 435 7.30 -36.91 -14.02
C SER A 435 8.36 -36.90 -12.92
N SER A 436 9.18 -35.84 -12.86
CA SER A 436 10.18 -35.60 -11.83
C SER A 436 9.60 -35.28 -10.44
N LEU A 437 8.36 -34.79 -10.37
CA LEU A 437 7.67 -34.38 -9.13
C LEU A 437 6.58 -35.36 -8.71
N THR A 438 6.24 -36.36 -9.53
CA THR A 438 5.20 -37.35 -9.24
C THR A 438 5.48 -38.19 -7.99
N SER A 439 6.76 -38.31 -7.58
CA SER A 439 7.15 -38.97 -6.34
C SER A 439 6.88 -38.13 -5.08
N ARG A 440 6.73 -36.80 -5.21
CA ARG A 440 6.54 -35.86 -4.10
C ARG A 440 5.11 -35.31 -4.02
N VAL A 441 4.48 -35.11 -5.17
CA VAL A 441 3.17 -34.47 -5.28
C VAL A 441 2.32 -35.24 -6.28
N SER A 442 1.06 -35.47 -5.93
CA SER A 442 0.08 -36.14 -6.79
C SER A 442 -1.20 -35.29 -6.92
N LEU A 443 -1.86 -35.41 -8.06
CA LEU A 443 -3.21 -34.86 -8.29
C LEU A 443 -4.17 -36.04 -8.32
N ARG A 444 -5.20 -36.02 -7.46
CA ARG A 444 -6.24 -37.06 -7.38
C ARG A 444 -7.44 -36.79 -8.28
#